data_AF-A0A1X2H715-F1
#
_entry.id   AF-A0A1X2H715-F1
#
_cell.length_a   1.000
_cell.length_b   1.000
_cell.length_c   1.000
_cell.angle_alpha   90.00
_cell.angle_beta   90.00
_cell.angle_gamma   90.00
#
_symmetry.space_group_name_H-M   'P 1'
#
loop_
_entity.id
_entity.type
_entity.pdbx_description
1 polymer ?
#
loop_
_entity_poly.entity_id
_entity_poly.type
_entity_poly.pdbx_seq_one_letter_code
_entity_poly.pdbx_strand_id
1 'polypeptide(L)'
;MFFDLNIPYDPATDGVRNDRLKLCLAQYTTFETDIVVGLNYTTPYEPNEDAIRDLRSKYHIVSVLARNQQVFTAACRSPGLDIISFEGRLTFRPDPGLFEEAKQNNIWFELSYAPSIRDTTMRFHFFQHAKELLAGTRQLIITSRANDVSEIRGPSDVFYLSKAMGLADDQAKFATGRNCQHMLKNCTLDIPSSCK
;
A
#
# COMPACT_ATOMS: atom_id res chain seq x y z
N MET A 1 0.99 18.43 -1.67
CA MET A 1 0.85 17.67 -0.40
C MET A 1 1.16 16.23 -0.74
N PHE A 2 2.40 15.82 -0.49
CA PHE A 2 2.88 14.47 -0.78
C PHE A 2 2.66 13.63 0.48
N PHE A 3 2.05 12.46 0.31
CA PHE A 3 1.86 11.50 1.39
C PHE A 3 3.02 10.53 1.31
N ASP A 4 4.13 10.86 1.98
CA ASP A 4 4.99 9.79 2.45
C ASP A 4 4.28 9.20 3.66
N LEU A 5 3.87 7.95 3.56
CA LEU A 5 3.13 7.26 4.61
C LEU A 5 4.03 6.89 5.81
N ASN A 6 5.28 7.39 5.81
CA ASN A 6 6.27 7.27 6.87
C ASN A 6 6.72 8.67 7.36
N ILE A 7 5.81 9.41 8.00
CA ILE A 7 6.17 10.64 8.72
C ILE A 7 6.73 10.26 10.10
N PRO A 8 7.91 10.75 10.52
CA PRO A 8 8.38 10.57 11.89
C PRO A 8 7.44 11.27 12.86
N TYR A 9 6.96 10.53 13.86
CA TYR A 9 6.10 11.04 14.93
C TYR A 9 6.84 12.07 15.80
N ASP A 10 6.29 13.28 15.96
CA ASP A 10 6.77 14.29 16.90
C ASP A 10 5.77 14.46 18.07
N PRO A 11 6.12 13.98 19.28
CA PRO A 11 5.22 14.00 20.44
C PRO A 11 4.71 15.41 20.80
N ALA A 12 5.52 16.44 20.58
CA ALA A 12 5.19 17.81 20.98
C ALA A 12 4.13 18.44 20.05
N THR A 13 4.07 18.00 18.79
CA THR A 13 3.26 18.61 17.74
C THR A 13 2.04 17.76 17.39
N ASP A 14 2.16 16.43 17.48
CA ASP A 14 1.14 15.48 17.03
C ASP A 14 0.22 14.98 18.15
N GLY A 15 0.62 15.10 19.43
CA GLY A 15 -0.20 14.70 20.58
C GLY A 15 -1.51 15.49 20.75
N VAL A 16 -1.61 16.67 20.12
CA VAL A 16 -2.78 17.58 20.23
C VAL A 16 -3.78 17.38 19.08
N ARG A 17 -3.37 16.70 17.99
CA ARG A 17 -4.16 16.57 16.75
C ARG A 17 -4.68 15.15 16.56
N ASN A 18 -5.59 14.72 17.45
CA ASN A 18 -6.29 13.42 17.36
C ASN A 18 -7.05 13.18 16.04
N ASP A 19 -7.33 14.23 15.25
CA ASP A 19 -8.17 14.18 14.06
C ASP A 19 -7.42 13.99 12.72
N ARG A 20 -6.09 13.85 12.73
CA ARG A 20 -5.30 13.71 11.51
C ARG A 20 -4.74 12.31 11.36
N LEU A 21 -5.54 11.44 10.72
CA LEU A 21 -5.11 10.20 10.07
C LEU A 21 -4.27 9.26 10.96
N LYS A 22 -4.94 8.24 11.51
CA LYS A 22 -4.31 7.03 12.08
C LYS A 22 -3.64 6.22 10.96
N LEU A 23 -2.59 6.79 10.38
CA LEU A 23 -1.89 6.27 9.22
C LEU A 23 -0.44 6.00 9.64
N CYS A 24 -0.22 4.78 10.09
CA CYS A 24 1.10 4.20 10.26
C CYS A 24 1.20 3.00 9.33
N LEU A 25 2.06 3.05 8.31
CA LEU A 25 2.62 1.83 7.74
C LEU A 25 3.72 1.36 8.69
N ALA A 26 3.59 0.14 9.21
CA ALA A 26 4.37 -0.34 10.36
C ALA A 26 5.61 -1.17 9.97
N GLN A 27 6.72 -0.91 10.68
CA GLN A 27 7.65 -1.91 11.24
C GLN A 27 7.96 -1.51 12.70
N TYR A 28 7.87 -2.45 13.64
CA TYR A 28 7.99 -2.20 15.09
C TYR A 28 9.45 -2.12 15.55
N THR A 29 9.71 -1.19 16.47
CA THR A 29 10.53 -1.47 17.66
C THR A 29 9.69 -1.18 18.92
N THR A 30 9.79 -2.08 19.89
CA THR A 30 9.07 -2.18 21.16
C THR A 30 9.09 -0.89 21.99
N PHE A 31 7.95 -0.44 22.52
CA PHE A 31 7.70 -0.11 23.94
C PHE A 31 6.26 0.42 24.15
N GLU A 32 5.68 0.01 25.28
CA GLU A 32 4.52 0.54 26.01
C GLU A 32 3.08 0.42 25.46
N THR A 33 2.23 0.17 26.45
CA THR A 33 0.86 -0.34 26.44
C THR A 33 -0.18 0.76 26.20
N ASP A 34 -1.29 0.38 25.57
CA ASP A 34 -2.50 1.16 25.24
C ASP A 34 -2.62 1.80 23.85
N ILE A 35 -1.83 1.33 22.88
CA ILE A 35 -2.05 1.63 21.46
C ILE A 35 -2.31 0.32 20.72
N VAL A 36 -3.52 0.17 20.16
CA VAL A 36 -3.82 -0.92 19.22
C VAL A 36 -3.14 -0.58 17.90
N VAL A 37 -1.88 -0.99 17.79
CA VAL A 37 -1.08 -0.85 16.59
C VAL A 37 -1.55 -1.87 15.55
N GLY A 38 -1.79 -1.39 14.32
CA GLY A 38 -2.04 -2.21 13.15
C GLY A 38 -0.78 -2.94 12.71
N LEU A 39 -0.59 -4.10 13.31
CA LEU A 39 0.39 -5.10 12.95
C LEU A 39 0.05 -5.67 11.57
N ASN A 40 1.07 -5.86 10.73
CA ASN A 40 1.02 -6.73 9.55
C ASN A 40 0.48 -8.11 9.96
N TYR A 41 -0.82 -8.35 9.75
CA TYR A 41 -1.36 -9.69 9.83
C TYR A 41 -1.08 -10.37 8.49
N THR A 42 0.11 -10.96 8.37
CA THR A 42 0.32 -11.97 7.32
C THR A 42 -0.35 -13.25 7.82
N THR A 43 -1.64 -13.42 7.53
CA THR A 43 -2.23 -14.75 7.69
C THR A 43 -1.60 -15.66 6.64
N PRO A 44 -1.21 -16.90 6.99
CA PRO A 44 -0.81 -17.90 5.99
C PRO A 44 -1.98 -18.34 5.09
N TYR A 45 -3.18 -17.85 5.39
CA TYR A 45 -4.44 -18.17 4.73
C TYR A 45 -4.75 -17.14 3.63
N GLU A 46 -5.40 -17.64 2.57
CA GLU A 46 -6.05 -16.81 1.55
C GLU A 46 -6.94 -15.75 2.22
N PRO A 47 -7.06 -14.54 1.64
CA PRO A 47 -7.92 -13.50 2.19
C PRO A 47 -9.34 -14.04 2.37
N ASN A 48 -9.77 -14.17 3.64
CA ASN A 48 -11.12 -14.59 4.01
C ASN A 48 -11.94 -13.33 4.33
N GLU A 49 -13.14 -13.23 3.78
CA GLU A 49 -14.05 -12.10 3.98
C GLU A 49 -14.36 -11.84 5.46
N ASP A 50 -14.54 -12.88 6.28
CA ASP A 50 -14.81 -12.71 7.71
C ASP A 50 -13.61 -12.09 8.45
N ALA A 51 -12.39 -12.48 8.07
CA ALA A 51 -11.16 -11.93 8.64
C ALA A 51 -10.95 -10.48 8.20
N ILE A 52 -11.22 -10.17 6.93
CA ILE A 52 -11.17 -8.79 6.41
C ILE A 52 -12.19 -7.91 7.14
N ARG A 53 -13.40 -8.41 7.38
CA ARG A 53 -14.43 -7.68 8.13
C ARG A 53 -14.00 -7.41 9.58
N ASP A 54 -13.42 -8.39 10.26
CA ASP A 54 -12.88 -8.20 11.62
C ASP A 54 -11.73 -7.18 11.63
N LEU A 55 -10.80 -7.27 10.69
CA LEU A 55 -9.69 -6.31 10.53
C LEU A 55 -10.20 -4.90 10.23
N ARG A 56 -11.22 -4.76 9.38
CA ARG A 56 -11.81 -3.46 9.03
C ARG A 56 -12.51 -2.79 10.21
N SER A 57 -13.02 -3.58 11.17
CA SER A 57 -13.57 -3.02 12.42
C SER A 57 -12.49 -2.43 13.34
N LYS A 58 -11.24 -2.86 13.18
CA LYS A 58 -10.09 -2.48 14.01
C LYS A 58 -9.17 -1.45 13.33
N TYR A 59 -9.11 -1.47 11.99
CA TYR A 59 -8.14 -0.73 11.19
C TYR A 59 -8.80 0.05 10.05
N HIS A 60 -8.24 1.21 9.72
CA HIS A 60 -8.75 2.11 8.68
C HIS A 60 -8.33 1.69 7.27
N ILE A 61 -7.19 0.99 7.16
CA ILE A 61 -6.63 0.53 5.89
C ILE A 61 -6.26 -0.93 6.07
N VAL A 62 -6.78 -1.77 5.18
CA VAL A 62 -6.47 -3.20 5.11
C VAL A 62 -5.68 -3.46 3.84
N SER A 63 -4.51 -4.06 3.97
CA SER A 63 -3.65 -4.42 2.84
C SER A 63 -3.28 -5.90 2.85
N VAL A 64 -3.04 -6.45 1.65
CA VAL A 64 -2.64 -7.85 1.45
C VAL A 64 -1.38 -7.89 0.60
N LEU A 65 -0.49 -8.82 0.94
CA LEU A 65 0.70 -9.12 0.16
C LEU A 65 0.43 -10.32 -0.77
N ALA A 66 0.37 -10.07 -2.07
CA ALA A 66 0.14 -11.10 -3.08
C ALA A 66 1.46 -11.79 -3.47
N ARG A 67 1.67 -13.02 -2.97
CA ARG A 67 2.86 -13.84 -3.28
C ARG A 67 2.63 -14.88 -4.38
N ASN A 68 1.38 -15.22 -4.67
CA ASN A 68 1.00 -16.20 -5.67
C ASN A 68 -0.29 -15.77 -6.37
N GLN A 69 -0.62 -16.44 -7.49
CA GLN A 69 -1.80 -16.13 -8.30
C GLN A 69 -3.10 -16.32 -7.52
N GLN A 70 -3.20 -17.32 -6.65
CA GLN A 70 -4.42 -17.63 -5.90
C GLN A 70 -4.78 -16.49 -4.95
N VAL A 71 -3.80 -16.04 -4.15
CA VAL A 71 -3.94 -14.90 -3.24
C VAL A 71 -4.24 -13.62 -4.01
N PHE A 72 -3.59 -13.40 -5.16
CA PHE A 72 -3.86 -12.24 -6.00
C PHE A 72 -5.31 -12.22 -6.51
N THR A 73 -5.77 -13.33 -7.09
CA THR A 73 -7.15 -13.46 -7.59
C THR A 73 -8.18 -13.29 -6.48
N ALA A 74 -7.96 -13.90 -5.32
CA ALA A 74 -8.86 -13.77 -4.18
C ALA A 74 -8.88 -12.33 -3.64
N ALA A 75 -7.71 -11.68 -3.55
CA ALA A 75 -7.58 -10.31 -3.09
C ALA A 75 -8.31 -9.32 -4.01
N CYS A 76 -8.18 -9.44 -5.33
CA CYS A 76 -8.88 -8.56 -6.29
C CYS A 76 -10.42 -8.62 -6.16
N ARG A 77 -10.95 -9.75 -5.66
CA ARG A 77 -12.38 -10.00 -5.48
C ARG A 77 -12.89 -9.67 -4.08
N SER A 78 -12.01 -9.42 -3.12
CA SER A 78 -12.35 -9.28 -1.72
C SER A 78 -12.85 -7.86 -1.41
N PRO A 79 -14.15 -7.65 -1.12
CA PRO A 79 -14.65 -6.34 -0.73
C PRO A 79 -14.08 -5.94 0.64
N GLY A 80 -13.76 -4.66 0.82
CA GLY A 80 -13.19 -4.12 2.06
C GLY A 80 -11.67 -4.21 2.19
N LEU A 81 -10.99 -4.81 1.21
CA LEU A 81 -9.55 -4.67 1.02
C LEU A 81 -9.25 -3.32 0.35
N ASP A 82 -8.20 -2.62 0.79
CA ASP A 82 -7.85 -1.31 0.22
C ASP A 82 -6.61 -1.39 -0.68
N ILE A 83 -5.61 -2.20 -0.31
CA ILE A 83 -4.31 -2.23 -1.00
C ILE A 83 -3.83 -3.67 -1.24
N ILE A 84 -3.38 -3.95 -2.46
CA ILE A 84 -2.64 -5.16 -2.84
C ILE A 84 -1.19 -4.79 -3.11
N SER A 85 -0.28 -5.45 -2.40
CA SER A 85 1.17 -5.22 -2.48
C SER A 85 1.87 -6.43 -3.07
N PHE A 86 3.03 -6.23 -3.71
CA PHE A 86 3.84 -7.30 -4.28
C PHE A 86 5.22 -7.37 -3.60
N GLU A 87 5.74 -8.58 -3.42
CA GLU A 87 7.08 -8.81 -2.88
C GLU A 87 7.69 -10.06 -3.50
N GLY A 88 9.00 -10.02 -3.73
CA GLY A 88 9.75 -11.15 -4.27
C GLY A 88 9.44 -11.42 -5.75
N ARG A 89 9.70 -12.65 -6.18
CA ARG A 89 9.55 -13.06 -7.58
C ARG A 89 8.08 -13.19 -7.96
N LEU A 90 7.66 -12.50 -9.02
CA LEU A 90 6.35 -12.75 -9.64
C LEU A 90 6.41 -14.07 -10.41
N THR A 91 5.68 -15.07 -9.94
CA THR A 91 5.61 -16.43 -10.53
C THR A 91 4.45 -16.58 -11.51
N PHE A 92 3.64 -15.54 -11.67
CA PHE A 92 2.44 -15.53 -12.49
C PHE A 92 2.33 -14.22 -13.27
N ARG A 93 1.40 -14.16 -14.20
CA ARG A 93 1.07 -12.93 -14.93
C ARG A 93 -0.34 -12.50 -14.56
N PRO A 94 -0.51 -11.32 -13.93
CA PRO A 94 -1.84 -10.80 -13.62
C PRO A 94 -2.71 -10.70 -14.88
N ASP A 95 -3.92 -11.26 -14.81
CA ASP A 95 -4.92 -11.15 -15.88
C ASP A 95 -5.51 -9.73 -15.90
N PRO A 96 -5.59 -9.05 -17.06
CA PRO A 96 -6.32 -7.80 -17.21
C PRO A 96 -7.71 -7.77 -16.57
N GLY A 97 -8.45 -8.88 -16.61
CA GLY A 97 -9.77 -8.98 -15.96
C GLY A 97 -9.72 -8.74 -14.45
N LEU A 98 -8.69 -9.23 -13.77
CA LEU A 98 -8.52 -9.07 -12.32
C LEU A 98 -8.21 -7.62 -11.91
N PHE A 99 -7.55 -6.85 -12.78
CA PHE A 99 -7.32 -5.43 -12.51
C PHE A 99 -8.62 -4.63 -12.57
N GLU A 100 -9.53 -4.96 -13.49
CA GLU A 100 -10.85 -4.32 -13.55
C GLU A 100 -11.76 -4.74 -12.39
N GLU A 101 -11.71 -6.02 -11.97
CA GLU A 101 -12.40 -6.48 -10.74
C GLU A 101 -11.89 -5.71 -9.50
N ALA A 102 -10.57 -5.61 -9.33
CA ALA A 102 -9.97 -4.84 -8.23
C ALA A 102 -10.39 -3.37 -8.24
N LYS A 103 -10.45 -2.78 -9.43
CA LYS A 103 -10.88 -1.39 -9.62
C LYS A 103 -12.35 -1.17 -9.25
N GLN A 104 -13.23 -2.11 -9.58
CA GLN A 104 -14.64 -2.08 -9.16
C GLN A 104 -14.77 -2.14 -7.64
N ASN A 105 -13.89 -2.88 -6.98
CA ASN A 105 -13.80 -2.98 -5.51
C ASN A 105 -13.02 -1.83 -4.85
N ASN A 106 -12.61 -0.80 -5.60
CA ASN A 106 -11.79 0.33 -5.12
C ASN A 106 -10.42 -0.07 -4.51
N ILE A 107 -9.87 -1.19 -4.95
CA ILE A 107 -8.58 -1.71 -4.47
C ILE A 107 -7.43 -1.04 -5.23
N TRP A 108 -6.41 -0.60 -4.50
CA TRP A 108 -5.21 0.02 -5.03
C TRP A 108 -4.03 -0.94 -5.04
N PHE A 109 -3.07 -0.73 -5.92
CA PHE A 109 -1.85 -1.53 -6.00
C PHE A 109 -0.66 -0.75 -5.45
N GLU A 110 0.07 -1.36 -4.53
CA GLU A 110 1.30 -0.82 -3.96
C GLU A 110 2.53 -1.37 -4.68
N LEU A 111 3.44 -0.47 -5.05
CA LEU A 111 4.79 -0.80 -5.47
C LEU A 111 5.80 -0.18 -4.51
N SER A 112 6.51 -1.04 -3.77
CA SER A 112 7.47 -0.63 -2.76
C SER A 112 8.90 -0.57 -3.28
N TYR A 113 9.60 0.56 -3.11
CA TYR A 113 10.93 0.76 -3.69
C TYR A 113 12.09 0.38 -2.76
N ALA A 114 11.97 0.42 -1.43
CA ALA A 114 13.10 0.15 -0.55
C ALA A 114 13.75 -1.24 -0.76
N PRO A 115 12.99 -2.33 -1.01
CA PRO A 115 13.60 -3.63 -1.32
C PRO A 115 14.54 -3.59 -2.55
N SER A 116 14.26 -2.74 -3.54
CA SER A 116 15.08 -2.57 -4.75
C SER A 116 16.42 -1.85 -4.50
N ILE A 117 16.53 -1.13 -3.38
CA ILE A 117 17.76 -0.47 -2.95
C ILE A 117 18.70 -1.49 -2.31
N ARG A 118 18.14 -2.38 -1.47
CA ARG A 118 18.90 -3.37 -0.67
C ARG A 118 19.56 -4.45 -1.51
N ASP A 119 18.86 -4.96 -2.50
CA ASP A 119 19.26 -6.17 -3.22
C ASP A 119 19.03 -6.06 -4.74
N THR A 120 19.99 -6.55 -5.53
CA THR A 120 19.96 -6.45 -7.00
C THR A 120 18.89 -7.37 -7.61
N THR A 121 18.65 -8.54 -7.01
CA THR A 121 17.58 -9.45 -7.41
C THR A 121 16.21 -8.82 -7.12
N MET A 122 16.04 -8.20 -5.95
CA MET A 122 14.83 -7.46 -5.61
C MET A 122 14.62 -6.25 -6.52
N ARG A 123 15.69 -5.59 -6.98
CA ARG A 123 15.62 -4.52 -7.98
C ARG A 123 15.08 -5.03 -9.32
N PHE A 124 15.52 -6.20 -9.77
CA PHE A 124 14.96 -6.83 -10.95
C PHE A 124 13.46 -7.11 -10.78
N HIS A 125 13.06 -7.68 -9.64
CA HIS A 125 11.65 -7.94 -9.34
C HIS A 125 10.82 -6.67 -9.25
N PHE A 126 11.35 -5.59 -8.69
CA PHE A 126 10.68 -4.29 -8.66
C PHE A 126 10.29 -3.81 -10.07
N PHE A 127 11.23 -3.84 -11.02
CA PHE A 127 10.94 -3.46 -12.41
C PHE A 127 10.01 -4.47 -13.11
N GLN A 128 10.10 -5.76 -12.77
CA GLN A 128 9.16 -6.78 -13.25
C GLN A 128 7.72 -6.48 -12.79
N HIS A 129 7.52 -6.19 -11.51
CA HIS A 129 6.22 -5.81 -10.95
C HIS A 129 5.70 -4.52 -11.56
N ALA A 130 6.57 -3.50 -11.68
CA ALA A 130 6.22 -2.24 -12.32
C ALA A 130 5.69 -2.46 -13.73
N LYS A 131 6.37 -3.28 -14.54
CA LYS A 131 5.96 -3.56 -15.91
C LYS A 131 4.55 -4.16 -15.98
N GLU A 132 4.23 -5.15 -15.16
CA GLU A 132 2.90 -5.78 -15.16
C GLU A 132 1.82 -4.82 -14.65
N LEU A 133 2.10 -4.05 -13.59
CA LEU A 133 1.17 -3.07 -13.04
C LEU A 133 0.87 -1.91 -14.01
N LEU A 134 1.90 -1.39 -14.68
CA LEU A 134 1.74 -0.30 -15.63
C LEU A 134 0.97 -0.70 -16.88
N ALA A 135 1.02 -1.98 -17.25
CA ALA A 135 0.22 -2.54 -18.33
C ALA A 135 -1.25 -2.74 -17.91
N GLY A 136 -1.49 -3.07 -16.63
CA GLY A 136 -2.80 -3.50 -16.14
C GLY A 136 -3.67 -2.42 -15.49
N THR A 137 -3.08 -1.43 -14.81
CA THR A 137 -3.84 -0.51 -13.96
C THR A 137 -3.21 0.88 -13.84
N ARG A 138 -4.05 1.86 -13.48
CA ARG A 138 -3.65 3.23 -13.11
C ARG A 138 -3.81 3.51 -11.62
N GLN A 139 -4.43 2.60 -10.86
CA GLN A 139 -4.57 2.68 -9.40
C GLN A 139 -3.28 2.21 -8.72
N LEU A 140 -2.17 2.89 -9.03
CA LEU A 140 -0.84 2.58 -8.52
C LEU A 140 -0.42 3.61 -7.47
N ILE A 141 0.09 3.12 -6.35
CA ILE A 141 0.72 3.91 -5.29
C ILE A 141 2.16 3.42 -5.14
N ILE A 142 3.09 4.36 -5.00
CA ILE A 142 4.50 4.04 -4.77
C ILE A 142 4.83 4.38 -3.32
N THR A 143 5.36 3.40 -2.60
CA THR A 143 5.71 3.54 -1.18
C THR A 143 7.17 3.15 -0.95
N SER A 144 7.71 3.59 0.18
CA SER A 144 9.07 3.21 0.56
C SER A 144 9.11 1.77 1.06
N ARG A 145 8.23 1.37 1.98
CA ARG A 145 8.35 0.12 2.76
C ARG A 145 9.77 -0.04 3.34
N ALA A 146 10.34 1.10 3.73
CA ALA A 146 11.68 1.20 4.31
C ALA A 146 11.69 0.55 5.69
N ASN A 147 12.78 -0.17 5.98
CA ASN A 147 13.10 -0.68 7.32
C ASN A 147 14.04 0.31 8.02
N ASP A 148 14.86 1.02 7.24
CA ASP A 148 15.86 1.96 7.71
C ASP A 148 15.65 3.35 7.10
N VAL A 149 15.99 4.39 7.87
CA VAL A 149 15.89 5.79 7.43
C VAL A 149 16.72 6.07 6.18
N SER A 150 17.82 5.33 5.98
CA SER A 150 18.72 5.44 4.81
C SER A 150 18.05 5.04 3.48
N GLU A 151 16.89 4.40 3.54
CA GLU A 151 16.17 3.88 2.40
C GLU A 151 15.06 4.80 1.95
N ILE A 152 14.69 5.78 2.76
CA ILE A 152 13.69 6.79 2.42
C ILE A 152 14.26 7.71 1.33
N ARG A 153 13.42 8.10 0.38
CA ARG A 153 13.78 8.97 -0.74
C ARG A 153 12.86 10.17 -0.81
N GLY A 154 13.40 11.28 -1.29
CA GLY A 154 12.61 12.49 -1.49
C GLY A 154 11.53 12.26 -2.56
N PRO A 155 10.39 12.98 -2.52
CA PRO A 155 9.32 12.82 -3.51
C PRO A 155 9.77 13.02 -4.96
N SER A 156 10.76 13.89 -5.19
CA SER A 156 11.36 14.10 -6.52
C SER A 156 12.11 12.86 -7.02
N ASP A 157 12.84 12.17 -6.15
CA ASP A 157 13.56 10.95 -6.50
C ASP A 157 12.58 9.83 -6.83
N VAL A 158 11.51 9.70 -6.04
CA VAL A 158 10.42 8.75 -6.30
C VAL A 158 9.70 9.07 -7.61
N PHE A 159 9.52 10.35 -7.94
CA PHE A 159 8.98 10.78 -9.23
C PHE A 159 9.90 10.36 -10.40
N TYR A 160 11.21 10.59 -10.30
CA TYR A 160 12.13 10.17 -11.36
C TYR A 160 12.28 8.65 -11.45
N LEU A 161 12.20 7.93 -10.34
CA LEU A 161 12.09 6.47 -10.33
C LEU A 161 10.82 6.02 -11.06
N SER A 162 9.70 6.68 -10.81
CA SER A 162 8.42 6.45 -11.52
C SER A 162 8.57 6.59 -13.02
N LYS A 163 9.27 7.64 -13.46
CA LYS A 163 9.59 7.83 -14.87
C LYS A 163 10.49 6.74 -15.43
N ALA A 164 11.51 6.30 -14.67
CA ALA A 164 12.40 5.22 -15.09
C ALA A 164 11.66 3.88 -15.28
N MET A 165 10.54 3.66 -14.57
CA MET A 165 9.66 2.51 -14.77
C MET A 165 8.80 2.60 -16.04
N GLY A 166 8.72 3.78 -16.68
CA GLY A 166 7.95 4.02 -17.90
C GLY A 166 6.65 4.81 -17.71
N LEU A 167 6.42 5.44 -16.54
CA LEU A 167 5.29 6.33 -16.33
C LEU A 167 5.50 7.67 -17.06
N ALA A 168 4.43 8.17 -17.69
CA ALA A 168 4.38 9.54 -18.19
C ALA A 168 4.39 10.55 -17.03
N ASP A 169 4.82 11.79 -17.27
CA ASP A 169 4.98 12.82 -16.23
C ASP A 169 3.73 13.01 -15.37
N ASP A 170 2.55 13.06 -15.98
CA ASP A 170 1.31 13.21 -15.22
C ASP A 170 1.06 11.97 -14.35
N GLN A 171 1.18 10.78 -14.92
CA GLN A 171 0.95 9.52 -14.21
C GLN A 171 1.94 9.32 -13.06
N ALA A 172 3.20 9.70 -13.24
CA ALA A 172 4.22 9.69 -12.19
C ALA A 172 3.87 10.66 -11.04
N LYS A 173 3.38 11.87 -11.35
CA LYS A 173 2.88 12.82 -10.34
C LYS A 173 1.66 12.26 -9.59
N PHE A 174 0.77 11.56 -10.30
CA PHE A 174 -0.40 10.93 -9.69
C PHE A 174 0.02 9.80 -8.74
N ALA A 175 0.85 8.87 -9.20
CA ALA A 175 1.33 7.72 -8.41
C ALA A 175 2.13 8.12 -7.16
N THR A 176 2.90 9.22 -7.23
CA THR A 176 3.71 9.72 -6.10
C THR A 176 2.90 10.53 -5.08
N GLY A 177 1.63 10.86 -5.34
CA GLY A 177 0.87 11.67 -4.36
C GLY A 177 -0.64 11.72 -4.49
N ARG A 178 -1.19 12.07 -5.66
CA ARG A 178 -2.65 12.24 -5.80
C ARG A 178 -3.42 10.92 -5.65
N ASN A 179 -2.82 9.81 -6.06
CA ASN A 179 -3.42 8.49 -5.93
C ASN A 179 -3.60 8.09 -4.46
N CYS A 180 -2.61 8.35 -3.61
CA CYS A 180 -2.72 8.14 -2.16
C CYS A 180 -3.89 8.95 -1.57
N GLN A 181 -4.04 10.21 -1.98
CA GLN A 181 -5.16 11.05 -1.53
C GLN A 181 -6.51 10.49 -1.96
N HIS A 182 -6.59 9.97 -3.18
CA HIS A 182 -7.83 9.41 -3.70
C HIS A 182 -8.21 8.13 -2.94
N MET A 183 -7.24 7.24 -2.72
CA MET A 183 -7.40 6.04 -1.91
C MET A 183 -7.91 6.39 -0.51
N LEU A 184 -7.24 7.29 0.21
CA LEU A 184 -7.60 7.64 1.59
C LEU A 184 -9.00 8.21 1.73
N LYS A 185 -9.44 9.02 0.76
CA LYS A 185 -10.82 9.53 0.74
C LYS A 185 -11.83 8.40 0.65
N ASN A 186 -11.55 7.38 -0.15
CA ASN A 186 -12.46 6.25 -0.34
C ASN A 186 -12.47 5.32 0.88
N CYS A 187 -11.31 5.02 1.48
CA CYS A 187 -11.23 4.16 2.67
C CYS A 187 -12.00 4.71 3.88
N THR A 188 -12.07 6.05 4.01
CA THR A 188 -12.70 6.72 5.16
C THR A 188 -14.23 6.81 5.05
N LEU A 189 -14.80 6.61 3.86
CA LEU A 189 -16.25 6.75 3.62
C LEU A 189 -17.06 5.51 4.04
N ASP A 190 -16.41 4.36 4.24
CA ASP A 190 -17.07 3.09 4.59
C ASP A 190 -17.22 2.89 6.11
N ILE A 191 -16.98 3.91 6.93
CA ILE A 191 -17.18 3.79 8.38
C ILE A 191 -18.68 3.85 8.67
N PRO A 192 -19.32 2.79 9.19
CA PRO A 192 -20.70 2.86 9.62
C PRO A 192 -20.84 3.94 10.70
N SER A 193 -21.86 4.78 10.53
CA SER A 193 -22.19 5.94 11.37
C SER A 193 -22.46 5.62 12.85
N SER A 194 -22.36 4.35 13.26
CA SER A 194 -22.50 3.87 14.64
C SER A 194 -21.24 4.07 15.50
N CYS A 195 -20.11 4.48 14.92
CA CYS A 195 -18.83 4.67 15.62
C CYS A 195 -18.37 6.14 15.70
N LYS A 196 -19.32 7.08 15.73
CA LYS A 196 -19.09 8.51 16.01
C LYS A 196 -19.65 8.87 17.37
#